data_AF-A0A9X2AAK9-F1
#
_entry.id   AF-A0A9X2AAK9-F1
#
_cell.length_a   1.000
_cell.length_b   1.000
_cell.length_c   1.000
_cell.angle_alpha   90.00
_cell.angle_beta   90.00
_cell.angle_gamma   90.00
#
_symmetry.space_group_name_H-M   'P 1'
#
loop_
_entity.id
_entity.type
_entity.pdbx_description
1 polymer ?
#
loop_
_entity_poly.entity_id
_entity_poly.type
_entity_poly.pdbx_seq_one_letter_code
_entity_poly.pdbx_strand_id
1 'polypeptide(L)'
;MKKILLIIILTITQITFSQTDEIDNLMLKANEAFNNSNFEIAKENYLSIIKKDSTNKDAIFNLGATYLNLNQNDKACEQFQRVYSLGAIGAYDVINQYCGELKYTDKVFQDHVDDLPKFKYNGEFLELIIRKKEYQKEINPVFVDFLKTEFKKSKDLKKLKKKFYIKLKSVTKEGELLAEIVGDIKDGNKQKILEILQTKTEYYPAIYHDQKVELFGGGFTLPVSVN
;
A
#
# COMPACT_ATOMS: atom_id res chain seq x y z
N MET A 1 -37.08 33.84 -14.34
CA MET A 1 -36.10 32.86 -14.87
C MET A 1 -35.07 32.58 -13.79
N LYS A 2 -35.06 31.36 -13.20
CA LYS A 2 -34.00 30.75 -12.37
C LYS A 2 -34.62 29.62 -11.52
N LYS A 3 -34.90 28.47 -12.14
CA LYS A 3 -35.19 27.20 -11.45
C LYS A 3 -34.85 26.02 -12.36
N ILE A 4 -33.59 25.90 -12.77
CA ILE A 4 -33.04 24.68 -13.40
C ILE A 4 -31.60 24.54 -12.90
N LEU A 5 -31.42 24.09 -11.67
CA LEU A 5 -30.11 23.66 -11.18
C LEU A 5 -30.26 22.72 -9.97
N LEU A 6 -30.99 21.62 -10.12
CA LEU A 6 -31.08 20.62 -9.04
C LEU A 6 -31.49 19.20 -9.51
N ILE A 7 -31.08 18.78 -10.71
CA ILE A 7 -31.41 17.43 -11.25
C ILE A 7 -30.17 16.62 -11.64
N ILE A 8 -28.94 17.17 -11.54
CA ILE A 8 -27.73 16.45 -12.00
C ILE A 8 -27.08 15.60 -10.89
N ILE A 9 -27.42 15.81 -9.61
CA ILE A 9 -26.79 15.09 -8.49
C ILE A 9 -27.45 13.74 -8.16
N LEU A 10 -28.66 13.47 -8.68
CA LEU A 10 -29.44 12.26 -8.35
C LEU A 10 -29.23 11.07 -9.31
N THR A 11 -28.57 11.27 -10.45
CA THR A 11 -28.34 10.21 -11.44
C THR A 11 -26.99 9.49 -11.25
N ILE A 12 -26.03 10.09 -10.54
CA ILE A 12 -24.68 9.52 -10.36
C ILE A 12 -24.72 8.32 -9.39
N THR A 13 -25.63 8.31 -8.42
CA THR A 13 -25.72 7.21 -7.44
C THR A 13 -26.30 5.93 -8.03
N GLN A 14 -27.18 6.00 -9.04
CA GLN A 14 -27.81 4.80 -9.59
C GLN A 14 -26.90 3.98 -10.52
N ILE A 15 -25.89 4.63 -11.12
CA ILE A 15 -24.96 3.95 -12.02
C ILE A 15 -24.00 3.04 -11.23
N THR A 16 -23.64 3.41 -10.00
CA THR A 16 -22.71 2.61 -9.20
C THR A 16 -23.36 1.36 -8.61
N PHE A 17 -24.64 1.42 -8.21
CA PHE A 17 -25.34 0.24 -7.67
C PHE A 17 -25.54 -0.87 -8.71
N SER A 18 -25.94 -0.52 -9.94
CA SER A 18 -26.19 -1.52 -10.99
C SER A 18 -24.93 -2.27 -11.44
N GLN A 19 -23.76 -1.63 -11.37
CA GLN A 19 -22.50 -2.27 -11.78
C GLN A 19 -22.00 -3.27 -10.73
N THR A 20 -22.20 -2.96 -9.44
CA THR A 20 -21.85 -3.85 -8.34
C THR A 20 -22.66 -5.15 -8.41
N ASP A 21 -23.99 -5.05 -8.61
CA ASP A 21 -24.86 -6.22 -8.72
C ASP A 21 -24.48 -7.14 -9.90
N GLU A 22 -24.03 -6.55 -11.02
CA GLU A 22 -23.59 -7.32 -12.19
C GLU A 22 -22.25 -8.02 -11.95
N ILE A 23 -21.28 -7.33 -11.34
CA ILE A 23 -19.97 -7.90 -10.99
C ILE A 23 -20.15 -9.05 -9.99
N ASP A 24 -21.00 -8.89 -8.99
CA ASP A 24 -21.27 -9.93 -7.99
C ASP A 24 -21.90 -11.17 -8.63
N ASN A 25 -22.87 -10.99 -9.54
CA ASN A 25 -23.47 -12.09 -10.29
C ASN A 25 -22.45 -12.79 -11.20
N LEU A 26 -21.59 -12.04 -11.87
CA LEU A 26 -20.49 -12.62 -12.68
C LEU A 26 -19.52 -13.40 -11.79
N MET A 27 -19.21 -12.89 -10.59
CA MET A 27 -18.33 -13.56 -9.64
C MET A 27 -18.93 -14.89 -9.17
N LEU A 28 -20.23 -14.93 -8.85
CA LEU A 28 -20.94 -16.15 -8.48
C LEU A 28 -20.87 -17.20 -9.60
N LYS A 29 -21.17 -16.80 -10.86
CA LYS A 29 -21.09 -17.70 -12.02
C LYS A 29 -19.68 -18.20 -12.27
N ALA A 30 -18.68 -17.33 -12.14
CA ALA A 30 -17.28 -17.69 -12.32
C ALA A 30 -16.84 -18.72 -11.27
N ASN A 31 -17.17 -18.47 -10.01
CA ASN A 31 -16.85 -19.37 -8.89
C ASN A 31 -17.58 -20.71 -9.01
N GLU A 32 -18.85 -20.72 -9.40
CA GLU A 32 -19.61 -21.96 -9.66
C GLU A 32 -18.98 -22.76 -10.81
N ALA A 33 -18.65 -22.10 -11.92
CA ALA A 33 -17.97 -22.74 -13.04
C ALA A 33 -16.60 -23.32 -12.62
N PHE A 34 -15.83 -22.57 -11.82
CA PHE A 34 -14.54 -23.03 -11.29
C PHE A 34 -14.71 -24.28 -10.40
N ASN A 35 -15.65 -24.24 -9.45
CA ASN A 35 -15.94 -25.37 -8.55
C ASN A 35 -16.41 -26.62 -9.30
N ASN A 36 -17.14 -26.43 -10.40
CA ASN A 36 -17.58 -27.50 -11.29
C ASN A 36 -16.50 -27.93 -12.31
N SER A 37 -15.26 -27.49 -12.17
CA SER A 37 -14.14 -27.74 -13.10
C SER A 37 -14.36 -27.25 -14.54
N ASN A 38 -15.34 -26.38 -14.76
CA ASN A 38 -15.62 -25.73 -16.04
C ASN A 38 -14.72 -24.50 -16.21
N PHE A 39 -13.40 -24.72 -16.24
CA PHE A 39 -12.40 -23.65 -16.16
C PHE A 39 -12.44 -22.67 -17.33
N GLU A 40 -12.82 -23.11 -18.53
CA GLU A 40 -13.03 -22.22 -19.67
C GLU A 40 -14.15 -21.21 -19.40
N ILE A 41 -15.28 -21.65 -18.82
CA ILE A 41 -16.40 -20.77 -18.45
C ILE A 41 -16.00 -19.84 -17.30
N ALA A 42 -15.27 -20.36 -16.30
CA ALA A 42 -14.76 -19.55 -15.19
C ALA A 42 -13.87 -18.41 -15.71
N LYS A 43 -12.94 -18.74 -16.61
CA LYS A 43 -12.04 -17.79 -17.26
C LYS A 43 -12.80 -16.66 -17.96
N GLU A 44 -13.80 -16.98 -18.79
CA GLU A 44 -14.59 -15.97 -19.51
C GLU A 44 -15.35 -15.03 -18.56
N ASN A 45 -15.91 -15.56 -17.47
CA ASN A 45 -16.61 -14.74 -16.47
C ASN A 45 -15.63 -13.85 -15.67
N TYR A 46 -14.48 -14.38 -15.22
CA TYR A 46 -13.47 -13.56 -14.55
C TYR A 46 -12.90 -12.47 -15.47
N LEU A 47 -12.63 -12.79 -16.76
CA LEU A 47 -12.22 -11.79 -17.76
C LEU A 47 -13.29 -10.70 -17.94
N SER A 48 -14.57 -11.07 -17.91
CA SER A 48 -15.68 -10.12 -17.98
C SER A 48 -15.74 -9.18 -16.77
N ILE A 49 -15.44 -9.69 -15.56
CA ILE A 49 -15.31 -8.87 -14.35
C ILE A 49 -14.12 -7.91 -14.50
N ILE A 50 -12.95 -8.41 -14.90
CA ILE A 50 -11.73 -7.61 -15.05
C ILE A 50 -11.88 -6.52 -16.13
N LYS A 51 -12.69 -6.77 -17.17
CA LYS A 51 -13.04 -5.76 -18.17
C LYS A 51 -13.88 -4.61 -17.59
N LYS A 52 -14.73 -4.90 -16.61
CA LYS A 52 -15.58 -3.91 -15.92
C LYS A 52 -14.84 -3.21 -14.79
N ASP A 53 -14.09 -3.97 -14.00
CA ASP A 53 -13.23 -3.51 -12.92
C ASP A 53 -11.84 -4.14 -13.06
N SER A 54 -10.94 -3.39 -13.69
CA SER A 54 -9.55 -3.81 -13.93
C SER A 54 -8.71 -3.93 -12.64
N THR A 55 -9.26 -3.54 -11.49
CA THR A 55 -8.60 -3.58 -10.18
C THR A 55 -9.23 -4.60 -9.23
N ASN A 56 -10.22 -5.38 -9.70
CA ASN A 56 -10.87 -6.40 -8.90
C ASN A 56 -9.88 -7.53 -8.55
N LYS A 57 -9.31 -7.46 -7.35
CA LYS A 57 -8.23 -8.37 -6.93
C LYS A 57 -8.69 -9.82 -6.90
N ASP A 58 -9.91 -10.08 -6.44
CA ASP A 58 -10.45 -11.44 -6.33
C ASP A 58 -10.61 -12.08 -7.70
N ALA A 59 -11.16 -11.35 -8.68
CA ALA A 59 -11.28 -11.85 -10.05
C ALA A 59 -9.92 -12.10 -10.71
N ILE A 60 -8.93 -11.22 -10.50
CA ILE A 60 -7.58 -11.39 -11.06
C ILE A 60 -6.90 -12.61 -10.42
N PHE A 61 -6.96 -12.75 -9.09
CA PHE A 61 -6.39 -13.89 -8.39
C PHE A 61 -7.05 -15.21 -8.83
N ASN A 62 -8.37 -15.26 -8.89
CA ASN A 62 -9.11 -16.45 -9.29
C ASN A 62 -8.92 -16.78 -10.78
N LEU A 63 -8.72 -15.77 -11.65
CA LEU A 63 -8.30 -15.99 -13.03
C LEU A 63 -6.91 -16.66 -13.07
N GLY A 64 -5.98 -16.24 -12.21
CA GLY A 64 -4.68 -16.91 -12.05
C GLY A 64 -4.83 -18.39 -11.69
N ALA A 65 -5.65 -18.69 -10.67
CA ALA A 65 -5.96 -20.07 -10.29
C ALA A 65 -6.65 -20.87 -11.41
N THR A 66 -7.54 -20.22 -12.17
CA THR A 66 -8.21 -20.81 -13.34
C THR A 66 -7.20 -21.17 -14.43
N TYR A 67 -6.25 -20.29 -14.71
CA TYR A 67 -5.18 -20.56 -15.67
C TYR A 67 -4.28 -21.72 -15.23
N LEU A 68 -3.98 -21.89 -13.94
CA LEU A 68 -3.26 -23.07 -13.45
C LEU A 68 -4.02 -24.36 -13.76
N ASN A 69 -5.33 -24.39 -13.50
CA ASN A 69 -6.16 -25.56 -13.79
C ASN A 69 -6.30 -25.84 -15.30
N LEU A 70 -6.12 -24.83 -16.14
CA LEU A 70 -6.03 -24.94 -17.61
C LEU A 70 -4.61 -25.29 -18.10
N ASN A 71 -3.64 -25.54 -17.21
CA ASN A 71 -2.22 -25.74 -17.52
C ASN A 71 -1.56 -24.57 -18.27
N GLN A 72 -2.09 -23.35 -18.09
CA GLN A 72 -1.58 -22.11 -18.69
C GLN A 72 -0.73 -21.33 -17.66
N ASN A 73 0.36 -21.95 -17.20
CA ASN A 73 1.17 -21.47 -16.09
C ASN A 73 1.69 -20.04 -16.30
N ASP A 74 2.15 -19.69 -17.50
CA ASP A 74 2.66 -18.35 -17.79
C ASP A 74 1.60 -17.27 -17.56
N LYS A 75 0.36 -17.53 -18.00
CA LYS A 75 -0.77 -16.61 -17.80
C LYS A 75 -1.20 -16.55 -16.34
N ALA A 76 -1.15 -17.67 -15.63
CA ALA A 76 -1.41 -17.70 -14.20
C ALA A 76 -0.44 -16.80 -13.45
N CYS A 77 0.86 -16.94 -13.75
CA CYS A 77 1.90 -16.12 -13.17
C CYS A 77 1.72 -14.64 -13.48
N GLU A 78 1.34 -14.28 -14.70
CA GLU A 78 1.00 -12.89 -15.04
C GLU A 78 -0.11 -12.33 -14.12
N GLN A 79 -1.18 -13.09 -13.88
CA GLN A 79 -2.28 -12.63 -13.03
C GLN A 79 -1.89 -12.55 -11.55
N PHE A 80 -1.11 -13.50 -11.03
CA PHE A 80 -0.64 -13.44 -9.65
C PHE A 80 0.31 -12.26 -9.41
N GLN A 81 1.23 -12.01 -10.34
CA GLN A 81 2.12 -10.83 -10.30
C GLN A 81 1.30 -9.53 -10.29
N ARG A 82 0.27 -9.46 -11.17
CA ARG A 82 -0.63 -8.30 -11.25
C ARG A 82 -1.43 -8.10 -9.96
N VAL A 83 -1.98 -9.14 -9.36
CA VAL A 83 -2.77 -8.96 -8.13
C VAL A 83 -1.88 -8.59 -6.93
N TYR A 84 -0.63 -9.08 -6.89
CA TYR A 84 0.36 -8.61 -5.92
C TYR A 84 0.64 -7.12 -6.10
N SER A 85 0.84 -6.63 -7.33
CA SER A 85 1.10 -5.21 -7.60
C SER A 85 -0.09 -4.29 -7.27
N LEU A 86 -1.30 -4.85 -7.11
CA LEU A 86 -2.47 -4.14 -6.59
C LEU A 86 -2.53 -4.14 -5.04
N GLY A 87 -1.57 -4.79 -4.37
CA GLY A 87 -1.47 -4.87 -2.92
C GLY A 87 -2.26 -6.04 -2.31
N ALA A 88 -2.30 -7.20 -2.98
CA ALA A 88 -2.75 -8.46 -2.36
C ALA A 88 -1.53 -9.23 -1.84
N ILE A 89 -1.23 -9.09 -0.54
CA ILE A 89 -0.02 -9.71 0.06
C ILE A 89 -0.01 -11.23 -0.08
N GLY A 90 -1.17 -11.88 0.02
CA GLY A 90 -1.31 -13.34 -0.09
C GLY A 90 -0.96 -13.92 -1.47
N ALA A 91 -0.84 -13.08 -2.51
CA ALA A 91 -0.37 -13.53 -3.82
C ALA A 91 1.10 -13.92 -3.82
N TYR A 92 1.90 -13.42 -2.87
CA TYR A 92 3.33 -13.67 -2.82
C TYR A 92 3.68 -15.15 -2.65
N ASP A 93 2.99 -15.85 -1.75
CA ASP A 93 3.24 -17.27 -1.51
C ASP A 93 2.92 -18.11 -2.77
N VAL A 94 1.83 -17.76 -3.45
CA VAL A 94 1.41 -18.41 -4.70
C VAL A 94 2.43 -18.13 -5.81
N ILE A 95 2.95 -16.91 -5.91
CA ILE A 95 4.01 -16.56 -6.86
C ILE A 95 5.26 -17.42 -6.61
N ASN A 96 5.73 -17.50 -5.38
CA ASN A 96 6.93 -18.30 -5.07
C ASN A 96 6.70 -19.78 -5.35
N GLN A 97 5.51 -20.30 -5.05
CA GLN A 97 5.17 -21.69 -5.26
C GLN A 97 5.09 -22.06 -6.75
N TYR A 98 4.44 -21.24 -7.59
CA TYR A 98 4.11 -21.61 -8.98
C TYR A 98 4.93 -20.88 -10.05
N CYS A 99 5.57 -19.77 -9.71
CA CYS A 99 6.24 -18.86 -10.66
C CYS A 99 7.73 -18.66 -10.36
N GLY A 100 8.23 -19.20 -9.25
CA GLY A 100 9.61 -19.05 -8.80
C GLY A 100 9.81 -17.84 -7.91
N GLU A 101 9.59 -16.63 -8.43
CA GLU A 101 9.81 -15.39 -7.68
C GLU A 101 8.88 -14.24 -8.12
N LEU A 102 8.72 -13.25 -7.24
CA LEU A 102 8.04 -11.99 -7.53
C LEU A 102 8.93 -11.14 -8.46
N LYS A 103 8.40 -10.75 -9.61
CA LYS A 103 9.11 -9.86 -10.53
C LYS A 103 9.17 -8.46 -9.95
N TYR A 104 10.12 -7.65 -10.44
CA TYR A 104 10.19 -6.25 -10.07
C TYR A 104 8.83 -5.54 -10.20
N THR A 105 8.49 -4.77 -9.16
CA THR A 105 7.30 -3.93 -9.08
C THR A 105 7.67 -2.66 -8.32
N ASP A 106 7.02 -1.55 -8.65
CA ASP A 106 7.29 -0.24 -8.03
C ASP A 106 7.00 -0.23 -6.52
N LYS A 107 6.09 -1.10 -6.08
CA LYS A 107 5.68 -1.25 -4.68
C LYS A 107 5.81 -2.69 -4.23
N VAL A 108 6.42 -2.88 -3.07
CA VAL A 108 6.69 -4.18 -2.45
C VAL A 108 6.26 -4.14 -0.99
N PHE A 109 5.75 -5.24 -0.45
CA PHE A 109 5.48 -5.30 0.99
C PHE A 109 6.80 -5.32 1.75
N GLN A 110 6.86 -4.63 2.89
CA GLN A 110 8.06 -4.55 3.74
C GLN A 110 8.65 -5.88 4.20
N ASP A 111 7.91 -7.00 4.07
CA ASP A 111 8.40 -8.33 4.41
C ASP A 111 9.07 -9.04 3.23
N HIS A 112 8.90 -8.51 2.02
CA HIS A 112 9.36 -9.10 0.77
C HIS A 112 10.45 -8.25 0.08
N VAL A 113 10.97 -7.21 0.76
CA VAL A 113 12.09 -6.39 0.27
C VAL A 113 13.43 -6.97 0.71
N ASP A 114 14.48 -6.70 -0.06
CA ASP A 114 15.87 -7.07 0.26
C ASP A 114 16.42 -6.15 1.35
N ASP A 115 16.18 -4.84 1.21
CA ASP A 115 16.52 -3.83 2.22
C ASP A 115 15.28 -3.01 2.60
N LEU A 116 15.12 -2.77 3.90
CA LEU A 116 14.17 -1.79 4.43
C LEU A 116 14.63 -0.36 4.14
N PRO A 117 13.70 0.62 4.10
CA PRO A 117 14.06 2.02 3.91
C PRO A 117 14.95 2.48 5.06
N LYS A 118 15.88 3.39 4.77
CA LYS A 118 16.90 3.87 5.72
C LYS A 118 16.81 5.38 5.90
N PHE A 119 17.34 5.90 6.99
CA PHE A 119 17.51 7.33 7.24
C PHE A 119 18.97 7.61 7.62
N LYS A 120 19.47 8.79 7.26
CA LYS A 120 20.86 9.18 7.53
C LYS A 120 21.00 9.77 8.93
N TYR A 121 21.91 9.22 9.71
CA TYR A 121 22.24 9.69 11.05
C TYR A 121 23.74 9.59 11.29
N ASN A 122 24.37 10.69 11.71
CA ASN A 122 25.82 10.79 11.96
C ASN A 122 26.71 10.27 10.81
N GLY A 123 26.28 10.48 9.56
CA GLY A 123 27.03 10.09 8.36
C GLY A 123 26.71 8.69 7.84
N GLU A 124 25.93 7.89 8.57
CA GLU A 124 25.58 6.51 8.20
C GLU A 124 24.08 6.37 7.91
N PHE A 125 23.71 5.42 7.07
CA PHE A 125 22.30 5.07 6.83
C PHE A 125 21.88 3.92 7.76
N LEU A 126 20.90 4.20 8.61
CA LEU A 126 20.30 3.23 9.54
C LEU A 126 18.91 2.85 9.03
N GLU A 127 18.49 1.59 9.24
CA GLU A 127 17.12 1.18 8.92
C GLU A 127 16.10 2.06 9.64
N LEU A 128 15.09 2.54 8.93
CA LEU A 128 13.99 3.32 9.49
C LEU A 128 13.05 2.44 10.33
N ILE A 129 12.95 1.17 9.96
CA ILE A 129 12.10 0.15 10.58
C ILE A 129 13.01 -1.01 10.98
N ILE A 130 12.94 -1.46 12.23
CA ILE A 130 13.72 -2.58 12.74
C ILE A 130 12.81 -3.73 13.16
N ARG A 131 13.32 -4.96 13.05
CA ARG A 131 12.64 -6.16 13.57
C ARG A 131 12.97 -6.32 15.06
N LYS A 132 11.94 -6.36 15.91
CA LYS A 132 12.10 -6.52 17.37
C LYS A 132 11.95 -7.98 17.81
N LYS A 133 10.96 -8.68 17.23
CA LYS A 133 10.64 -10.10 17.47
C LYS A 133 10.10 -10.71 16.18
N GLU A 134 9.89 -12.02 16.18
CA GLU A 134 9.13 -12.70 15.13
C GLU A 134 7.81 -11.94 14.89
N TYR A 135 7.61 -11.45 13.67
CA TYR A 135 6.43 -10.68 13.23
C TYR A 135 6.21 -9.28 13.87
N GLN A 136 7.12 -8.79 14.72
CA GLN A 136 7.01 -7.45 15.31
C GLN A 136 8.08 -6.51 14.77
N LYS A 137 7.64 -5.50 14.03
CA LYS A 137 8.47 -4.40 13.54
C LYS A 137 8.16 -3.12 14.31
N GLU A 138 9.17 -2.30 14.54
CA GLU A 138 9.01 -0.97 15.13
C GLU A 138 9.86 0.06 14.39
N ILE A 139 9.54 1.34 14.57
CA ILE A 139 10.37 2.43 14.07
C ILE A 139 11.69 2.40 14.86
N ASN A 140 12.81 2.57 14.16
CA ASN A 140 14.12 2.61 14.77
C ASN A 140 14.17 3.66 15.91
N PRO A 141 14.47 3.26 17.16
CA PRO A 141 14.51 4.18 18.29
C PRO A 141 15.45 5.37 18.09
N VAL A 142 16.54 5.20 17.34
CA VAL A 142 17.47 6.29 16.99
C VAL A 142 16.76 7.37 16.18
N PHE A 143 15.92 6.97 15.21
CA PHE A 143 15.10 7.91 14.44
C PHE A 143 14.10 8.66 15.34
N VAL A 144 13.46 7.93 16.27
CA VAL A 144 12.51 8.51 17.21
C VAL A 144 13.16 9.58 18.09
N ASP A 145 14.33 9.31 18.65
CA ASP A 145 15.04 10.24 19.52
C ASP A 145 15.66 11.40 18.76
N PHE A 146 16.09 11.16 17.52
CA PHE A 146 16.45 12.22 16.56
C PHE A 146 15.29 13.19 16.34
N LEU A 147 14.08 12.69 16.02
CA LEU A 147 12.91 13.55 15.81
C LEU A 147 12.50 14.32 17.07
N LYS A 148 12.49 13.67 18.24
CA LYS A 148 12.23 14.35 19.52
C LYS A 148 13.20 15.50 19.75
N THR A 149 14.47 15.29 19.42
CA THR A 149 15.52 16.32 19.54
C THR A 149 15.24 17.51 18.62
N GLU A 150 14.88 17.26 17.35
CA GLU A 150 14.51 18.31 16.40
C GLU A 150 13.24 19.07 16.84
N PHE A 151 12.24 18.37 17.37
CA PHE A 151 11.03 19.01 17.89
C PHE A 151 11.30 19.92 19.09
N LYS A 152 12.22 19.53 19.99
CA LYS A 152 12.63 20.36 21.15
C LYS A 152 13.35 21.65 20.74
N LYS A 153 14.06 21.64 19.59
CA LYS A 153 14.71 22.85 19.03
C LYS A 153 13.68 23.86 18.51
N SER A 154 12.52 23.41 18.03
CA SER A 154 11.46 24.28 17.54
C SER A 154 10.72 24.99 18.68
N LYS A 155 10.64 26.33 18.61
CA LYS A 155 9.94 27.15 19.62
C LYS A 155 8.46 26.82 19.74
N ASP A 156 7.83 26.40 18.64
CA ASP A 156 6.41 26.09 18.57
C ASP A 156 6.12 24.65 19.00
N LEU A 157 6.92 23.71 18.50
CA LEU A 157 6.71 22.28 18.78
C LEU A 157 7.09 21.92 20.21
N LYS A 158 8.13 22.53 20.79
CA LYS A 158 8.52 22.27 22.19
C LYS A 158 7.45 22.57 23.24
N LYS A 159 6.46 23.41 22.92
CA LYS A 159 5.34 23.77 23.80
C LYS A 159 4.08 22.93 23.53
N LEU A 160 4.15 22.01 22.57
CA LEU A 160 2.99 21.22 22.14
C LEU A 160 2.68 20.14 23.18
N LYS A 161 1.66 20.39 23.99
CA LYS A 161 1.19 19.45 25.03
C LYS A 161 0.23 18.38 24.52
N LYS A 162 -0.31 18.55 23.30
CA LYS A 162 -1.30 17.65 22.72
C LYS A 162 -0.60 16.39 22.19
N LYS A 163 -1.21 15.23 22.44
CA LYS A 163 -0.78 13.96 21.83
C LYS A 163 -1.18 13.97 20.35
N PHE A 164 -0.24 13.58 19.51
CA PHE A 164 -0.46 13.35 18.09
C PHE A 164 0.37 12.13 17.67
N TYR A 165 0.03 11.60 16.51
CA TYR A 165 0.76 10.48 15.93
C TYR A 165 1.19 10.83 14.52
N ILE A 166 2.37 10.35 14.14
CA ILE A 166 2.90 10.46 12.78
C ILE A 166 2.69 9.11 12.12
N LYS A 167 1.88 9.04 11.07
CA LYS A 167 1.75 7.86 10.22
C LYS A 167 2.80 7.95 9.12
N LEU A 168 3.83 7.12 9.20
CA LEU A 168 4.85 6.99 8.14
C LEU A 168 4.29 6.09 7.03
N LYS A 169 4.18 6.62 5.81
CA LYS A 169 3.55 5.96 4.65
C LYS A 169 4.55 5.21 3.76
N SER A 170 5.62 5.85 3.35
CA SER A 170 6.69 5.22 2.57
C SER A 170 7.84 6.20 2.40
N VAL A 171 8.99 5.69 1.98
CA VAL A 171 10.03 6.52 1.35
C VAL A 171 9.87 6.33 -0.16
N THR A 172 9.71 7.42 -0.92
CA THR A 172 9.62 7.37 -2.39
C THR A 172 10.93 6.91 -3.00
N LYS A 173 10.95 6.54 -4.28
CA LYS A 173 12.18 6.16 -4.99
C LYS A 173 13.21 7.31 -5.05
N GLU A 174 12.74 8.53 -4.93
CA GLU A 174 13.55 9.75 -4.90
C GLU A 174 14.10 10.07 -3.50
N GLY A 175 13.70 9.32 -2.47
CA GLY A 175 14.16 9.52 -1.10
C GLY A 175 13.31 10.51 -0.29
N GLU A 176 12.06 10.76 -0.68
CA GLU A 176 11.13 11.57 0.11
C GLU A 176 10.37 10.69 1.11
N LEU A 177 10.35 11.07 2.39
CA LEU A 177 9.49 10.42 3.38
C LEU A 177 8.06 10.97 3.29
N LEU A 178 7.14 10.13 2.83
CA LEU A 178 5.70 10.39 2.87
C LEU A 178 5.17 10.11 4.28
N ALA A 179 4.54 11.11 4.90
CA ALA A 179 3.97 10.99 6.24
C ALA A 179 2.66 11.78 6.38
N GLU A 180 1.85 11.39 7.35
CA GLU A 180 0.62 12.09 7.71
C GLU A 180 0.58 12.35 9.22
N ILE A 181 0.21 13.58 9.59
CA ILE A 181 0.10 13.98 10.99
C ILE A 181 -1.35 13.87 11.44
N VAL A 182 -1.62 12.96 12.36
CA VAL A 182 -2.95 12.68 12.88
C VAL A 182 -3.09 13.18 14.31
N GLY A 183 -4.11 14.01 14.52
CA GLY A 183 -4.43 14.59 15.83
C GLY A 183 -4.94 16.03 15.70
N ASP A 184 -5.54 16.51 16.80
CA ASP A 184 -6.04 17.88 16.92
C ASP A 184 -4.88 18.87 17.20
N ILE A 185 -4.01 19.06 16.22
CA ILE A 185 -2.94 20.06 16.28
C ILE A 185 -3.14 21.09 15.16
N LYS A 186 -2.73 22.35 15.41
CA LYS A 186 -2.85 23.43 14.42
C LYS A 186 -2.12 23.07 13.12
N ASP A 187 -2.67 23.43 11.97
CA ASP A 187 -2.10 23.06 10.67
C ASP A 187 -0.67 23.60 10.46
N GLY A 188 -0.37 24.79 10.97
CA GLY A 188 0.99 25.32 10.97
C GLY A 188 2.00 24.46 11.76
N ASN A 189 1.56 23.73 12.79
CA ASN A 189 2.41 22.76 13.49
C ASN A 189 2.55 21.46 12.69
N LYS A 190 1.48 20.99 12.03
CA LYS A 190 1.56 19.82 11.12
C LYS A 190 2.57 20.06 10.02
N GLN A 191 2.50 21.23 9.38
CA GLN A 191 3.43 21.62 8.31
C GLN A 191 4.88 21.65 8.80
N LYS A 192 5.14 22.23 9.98
CA LYS A 192 6.48 22.23 10.58
C LYS A 192 7.01 20.83 10.90
N ILE A 193 6.15 19.92 11.34
CA ILE A 193 6.54 18.54 11.59
C ILE A 193 6.92 17.85 10.26
N LEU A 194 6.11 18.03 9.22
CA LEU A 194 6.40 17.50 7.88
C LEU A 194 7.70 18.08 7.30
N GLU A 195 7.92 19.39 7.45
CA GLU A 195 9.17 20.05 7.04
C GLU A 195 10.38 19.45 7.77
N ILE A 196 10.30 19.22 9.09
CA ILE A 196 11.36 18.57 9.84
C ILE A 196 11.64 17.16 9.30
N LEU A 197 10.58 16.38 9.07
CA LEU A 197 10.70 15.03 8.51
C LEU A 197 11.40 15.06 7.15
N GLN A 198 11.07 16.01 6.27
CA GLN A 198 11.62 16.09 4.91
C GLN A 198 13.03 16.69 4.84
N THR A 199 13.43 17.55 5.77
CA THR A 199 14.64 18.39 5.61
C THR A 199 15.78 18.09 6.59
N LYS A 200 15.52 17.40 7.71
CA LYS A 200 16.53 17.20 8.76
C LYS A 200 17.38 15.95 8.59
N THR A 201 16.97 15.03 7.71
CA THR A 201 17.73 13.83 7.38
C THR A 201 17.47 13.44 5.93
N GLU A 202 18.38 12.68 5.35
CA GLU A 202 18.22 12.07 4.04
C GLU A 202 17.62 10.67 4.22
N TYR A 203 16.70 10.28 3.33
CA TYR A 203 16.16 8.92 3.33
C TYR A 203 16.69 8.14 2.14
N TYR A 204 16.88 6.85 2.36
CA TYR A 204 17.16 5.89 1.31
C TYR A 204 15.95 4.97 1.15
N PRO A 205 15.46 4.73 -0.08
CA PRO A 205 14.28 3.89 -0.30
C PRO A 205 14.54 2.43 0.07
N ALA A 206 13.48 1.63 0.11
CA ALA A 206 13.62 0.18 0.18
C ALA A 206 14.23 -0.35 -1.13
N ILE A 207 14.91 -1.50 -1.06
CA ILE A 207 15.48 -2.17 -2.22
C ILE A 207 14.81 -3.52 -2.44
N TYR A 208 14.51 -3.82 -3.71
CA TYR A 208 14.04 -5.12 -4.16
C TYR A 208 14.63 -5.40 -5.55
N HIS A 209 15.28 -6.55 -5.72
CA HIS A 209 16.05 -6.91 -6.93
C HIS A 209 17.04 -5.80 -7.32
N ASP A 210 17.83 -5.32 -6.35
CA ASP A 210 18.82 -4.23 -6.52
C ASP A 210 18.22 -2.91 -7.03
N GLN A 211 16.90 -2.76 -7.02
CA GLN A 211 16.19 -1.57 -7.48
C GLN A 211 15.42 -0.90 -6.35
N LYS A 212 15.31 0.43 -6.43
CA LYS A 212 14.54 1.23 -5.47
C LYS A 212 13.05 0.97 -5.64
N VAL A 213 12.38 0.69 -4.53
CA VAL A 213 10.93 0.46 -4.46
C VAL A 213 10.31 1.25 -3.31
N GLU A 214 9.02 1.53 -3.46
CA GLU A 214 8.18 2.00 -2.37
C GLU A 214 7.59 0.82 -1.58
N LEU A 215 7.19 1.08 -0.34
CA LEU A 215 6.50 0.08 0.46
C LEU A 215 4.98 0.15 0.31
N PHE A 216 4.32 -1.00 0.20
CA PHE A 216 2.88 -1.09 0.43
C PHE A 216 2.55 -0.82 1.90
N GLY A 217 1.46 -0.08 2.14
CA GLY A 217 0.82 0.00 3.45
C GLY A 217 1.72 0.52 4.57
N GLY A 218 2.27 1.74 4.43
CA GLY A 218 2.91 2.38 5.57
C GLY A 218 1.89 2.89 6.57
N GLY A 219 1.98 2.29 7.75
CA GLY A 219 1.26 2.75 8.91
C GLY A 219 2.04 2.55 10.17
N PHE A 220 3.39 2.64 10.11
CA PHE A 220 4.12 2.78 11.37
C PHE A 220 3.68 4.09 12.00
N THR A 221 2.95 3.94 13.10
CA THR A 221 2.38 5.05 13.83
C THR A 221 3.36 5.37 14.94
N LEU A 222 4.03 6.52 14.83
CA LEU A 222 4.90 7.01 15.87
C LEU A 222 4.08 7.83 16.87
N PRO A 223 3.81 7.34 18.09
CA PRO A 223 3.33 8.19 19.17
C PRO A 223 4.41 9.19 19.54
N VAL A 224 4.13 10.48 19.37
CA VAL A 224 5.07 11.54 19.76
C VAL A 224 4.49 12.31 20.95
N SER A 225 5.25 12.30 22.05
CA SER A 225 5.17 13.30 23.10
C SER A 225 6.40 14.19 22.99
N VAL A 226 6.20 15.50 22.95
CA VAL A 226 7.33 16.47 22.99
C VAL A 226 7.70 16.81 24.45
N ASN A 227 6.84 16.45 25.40
CA ASN A 227 7.05 16.63 26.85
C ASN A 227 8.06 15.60 27.38
#